data_AF-D2RWC6-F1
#
_entry.id   AF-D2RWC6-F1
#
_cell.length_a   1.000
_cell.length_b   1.000
_cell.length_c   1.000
_cell.angle_alpha   90.00
_cell.angle_beta   90.00
_cell.angle_gamma   90.00
#
_symmetry.space_group_name_H-M   'P 1'
#
loop_
_entity.id
_entity.type
_entity.pdbx_description
1 polymer ?
#
loop_
_entity_poly.entity_id
_entity_poly.type
_entity_poly.pdbx_seq_one_letter_code
_entity_poly.pdbx_strand_id
1 'polypeptide(L)'
;MSKRGLEAVDTDEDPINWRQDGADVTLYDETNRDAWIQVTFEAGVPPERRLFMICDDCGAVFAQRTKPGRSTVCGDCGATFDHRRD
;
A
#
# COMPACT_ATOMS: atom_id res chain seq x y z
N MET A 1 15.08 -19.35 -0.72
CA MET A 1 13.72 -19.08 -0.21
C MET A 1 13.83 -18.55 1.21
N SER A 2 13.95 -17.23 1.39
CA SER A 2 14.01 -16.62 2.72
C SER A 2 12.57 -16.36 3.19
N LYS A 3 12.04 -17.24 4.04
CA LYS A 3 10.84 -16.95 4.83
C LYS A 3 11.22 -15.90 5.87
N ARG A 4 11.17 -14.62 5.50
CA ARG A 4 11.08 -13.53 6.49
C ARG A 4 9.70 -13.63 7.12
N GLY A 5 9.61 -14.40 8.20
CA GLY A 5 8.50 -14.28 9.13
C GLY A 5 8.45 -12.83 9.58
N LEU A 6 7.29 -12.20 9.43
CA LEU A 6 6.96 -10.99 10.17
C LEU A 6 6.90 -11.43 11.64
N GLU A 7 8.04 -11.46 12.31
CA GLU A 7 8.05 -11.41 13.77
C GLU A 7 7.41 -10.07 14.12
N ALA A 8 6.14 -10.10 14.50
CA ALA A 8 5.48 -8.97 15.09
C ALA A 8 6.34 -8.55 16.28
N VAL A 9 6.84 -7.32 16.25
CA VAL A 9 7.57 -6.75 17.36
C VAL A 9 6.62 -6.79 18.55
N ASP A 10 7.00 -7.51 19.60
CA ASP A 10 6.28 -7.52 20.87
C ASP A 10 6.56 -6.17 21.55
N THR A 11 5.85 -5.15 21.09
CA THR A 11 5.80 -3.85 21.76
C THR A 11 4.80 -3.99 22.91
N ASP A 12 5.28 -3.74 24.13
CA ASP A 12 4.54 -3.62 25.42
C ASP A 12 3.53 -2.45 25.41
N GLU A 13 3.04 -2.07 24.22
CA GLU A 13 2.12 -0.96 23.98
C GLU A 13 0.71 -1.50 23.77
N ASP A 14 -0.27 -0.86 24.39
CA ASP A 14 -1.67 -1.23 24.24
C ASP A 14 -2.08 -1.15 22.74
N PRO A 15 -2.73 -2.18 22.19
CA PRO A 15 -3.14 -2.18 20.80
C PRO A 15 -4.13 -1.05 20.53
N ILE A 16 -3.88 -0.28 19.47
CA ILE A 16 -4.75 0.84 19.07
C ILE A 16 -6.00 0.30 18.35
N ASN A 17 -7.19 0.73 18.78
CA ASN A 17 -8.42 0.37 18.10
C ASN A 17 -8.51 1.01 16.71
N TRP A 18 -8.97 0.25 15.72
CA TRP A 18 -9.11 0.74 14.35
C TRP A 18 -10.30 0.11 13.63
N ARG A 19 -10.83 0.84 12.64
CA ARG A 19 -11.85 0.35 11.69
C ARG A 19 -11.60 0.88 10.29
N GLN A 20 -12.06 0.15 9.28
CA GLN A 20 -11.98 0.55 7.88
C GLN A 20 -13.39 0.74 7.30
N ASP A 21 -13.59 1.85 6.58
CA ASP A 21 -14.80 2.14 5.79
C ASP A 21 -14.38 2.56 4.38
N GLY A 22 -14.52 1.64 3.41
CA GLY A 22 -14.02 1.85 2.05
C GLY A 22 -12.51 2.11 2.01
N ALA A 23 -12.13 3.31 1.56
CA ALA A 23 -10.73 3.77 1.49
C ALA A 23 -10.24 4.44 2.78
N ASP A 24 -11.14 4.66 3.74
CA ASP A 24 -10.81 5.35 4.98
C ASP A 24 -10.48 4.36 6.08
N VAL A 25 -9.43 4.67 6.84
CA VAL A 25 -9.07 3.99 8.08
C VAL A 25 -9.20 4.99 9.22
N THR A 26 -9.94 4.62 10.26
CA THR A 26 -10.09 5.40 11.48
C THR A 26 -9.37 4.68 12.62
N LEU A 27 -8.41 5.36 13.24
CA LEU A 27 -7.84 4.99 14.54
C LEU A 27 -8.64 5.74 15.61
N TYR A 28 -9.02 5.08 16.69
CA TYR A 28 -9.85 5.70 17.73
C TYR A 28 -9.56 5.14 19.13
N ASP A 29 -10.00 5.88 20.14
CA ASP A 29 -10.08 5.43 21.53
C ASP A 29 -11.54 5.07 21.86
N GLU A 30 -11.79 3.88 22.41
CA GLU A 30 -13.15 3.45 22.78
C GLU A 30 -13.68 4.15 24.03
N THR A 31 -12.77 4.61 24.89
CA THR A 31 -13.08 5.30 26.15
C THR A 31 -13.29 6.80 25.94
N ASN A 32 -12.76 7.35 24.85
CA ASN A 32 -12.87 8.76 24.50
C ASN A 32 -13.35 8.95 23.05
N ARG A 33 -14.63 9.28 22.88
CA ARG A 33 -15.27 9.45 21.56
C ARG A 33 -14.72 10.62 20.73
N ASP A 34 -14.03 11.58 21.35
CA ASP A 34 -13.44 12.73 20.65
C ASP A 34 -11.98 12.46 20.23
N ALA A 35 -11.38 11.34 20.66
CA ALA A 35 -10.02 10.95 20.31
C ALA A 35 -10.03 10.00 19.11
N TRP A 36 -9.90 10.56 17.91
CA TRP A 36 -9.80 9.79 16.67
C TRP A 36 -8.94 10.48 15.61
N ILE A 37 -8.38 9.68 14.71
CA ILE A 37 -7.69 10.11 13.49
C ILE A 37 -8.27 9.32 12.32
N GLN A 38 -8.70 10.01 11.26
CA GLN A 38 -9.13 9.39 10.01
C GLN A 38 -8.10 9.65 8.93
N VAL A 39 -7.75 8.60 8.19
CA VAL A 39 -6.79 8.64 7.09
C VAL A 39 -7.45 8.01 5.87
N THR A 40 -7.43 8.70 4.73
CA THR A 40 -7.92 8.17 3.46
C THR A 40 -6.74 7.63 2.66
N PHE A 41 -6.78 6.36 2.28
CA PHE A 41 -5.84 5.78 1.35
C PHE A 41 -6.19 6.18 -0.09
N GLU A 42 -5.43 7.11 -0.66
CA GLU A 42 -5.47 7.34 -2.10
C GLU A 42 -4.59 6.29 -2.80
N ALA A 43 -5.21 5.47 -3.66
CA ALA A 43 -4.46 4.53 -4.50
C ALA A 43 -3.55 5.30 -5.47
N GLY A 44 -2.24 5.20 -5.23
CA GLY A 44 -1.21 5.82 -6.06
C GLY A 44 -0.76 7.18 -5.54
N VAL A 45 0.55 7.30 -5.34
CA VAL A 45 1.21 8.55 -4.94
C VAL A 45 1.16 9.57 -6.11
N PRO A 46 1.14 10.91 -5.89
CA PRO A 46 1.32 11.89 -6.97
C PRO A 46 2.56 11.59 -7.81
N PRO A 47 2.52 11.75 -9.15
CA PRO A 47 3.62 11.37 -10.04
C PRO A 47 5.00 11.85 -9.60
N GLU A 48 5.08 13.06 -9.04
CA GLU A 48 6.31 13.71 -8.60
C GLU A 48 6.88 13.11 -7.30
N ARG A 49 6.12 12.24 -6.62
CA ARG A 49 6.44 11.62 -5.33
C ARG A 49 6.44 10.08 -5.41
N ARG A 50 6.22 9.48 -6.58
CA ARG A 50 6.04 8.02 -6.75
C ARG A 50 7.30 7.21 -6.53
N LEU A 51 7.11 6.06 -5.89
CA LEU A 51 8.11 5.00 -5.78
C LEU A 51 8.30 4.33 -7.15
N PHE A 52 9.53 3.93 -7.44
CA PHE A 52 9.88 3.19 -8.64
C PHE A 52 9.12 1.87 -8.70
N MET A 53 8.64 1.50 -9.89
CA MET A 53 8.16 0.16 -10.19
C MET A 53 9.33 -0.69 -10.64
N ILE A 54 9.42 -1.92 -10.14
CA ILE A 54 10.36 -2.94 -10.60
C ILE A 54 9.56 -3.96 -11.40
N CYS A 55 10.01 -4.28 -12.62
CA CYS A 55 9.42 -5.34 -13.41
C CYS A 55 9.93 -6.71 -12.92
N ASP A 56 9.03 -7.62 -12.55
CA ASP A 56 9.40 -8.95 -12.06
C ASP A 56 10.06 -9.82 -13.14
N ASP A 57 9.75 -9.58 -14.42
CA ASP A 57 10.26 -10.39 -15.54
C ASP A 57 11.66 -9.96 -16.00
N CYS A 58 11.91 -8.66 -16.17
CA CYS A 58 13.19 -8.14 -16.70
C CYS A 58 14.02 -7.37 -15.69
N GLY A 59 13.51 -7.14 -14.47
CA GLY A 59 14.19 -6.40 -13.42
C GLY A 59 14.28 -4.88 -13.65
N ALA A 60 13.70 -4.37 -14.73
CA ALA A 60 13.81 -2.96 -15.07
C ALA A 60 13.10 -2.08 -14.03
N VAL A 61 13.75 -0.98 -13.66
CA VAL A 61 13.30 -0.05 -12.61
C VAL A 61 12.88 1.27 -13.26
N PHE A 62 11.59 1.61 -13.17
CA PHE A 62 11.05 2.81 -13.80
C PHE A 62 10.27 3.67 -12.81
N ALA A 63 10.43 4.99 -12.92
CA ALA A 63 9.50 5.91 -12.26
C ALA A 63 8.09 5.67 -12.81
N GLN A 64 7.13 5.43 -11.92
CA GLN A 64 5.76 5.19 -12.33
C GLN A 64 5.12 6.47 -12.90
N ARG A 65 4.91 6.52 -14.22
CA ARG A 65 4.44 7.74 -14.91
C ARG A 65 2.93 7.98 -14.78
N THR A 66 2.14 6.92 -14.62
CA THR A 66 0.66 6.99 -14.55
C THR A 66 0.12 6.43 -13.23
N LYS A 67 -1.06 6.90 -12.78
CA LYS A 67 -1.74 6.26 -11.64
C LYS A 67 -1.94 4.77 -11.96
N PRO A 68 -1.71 3.85 -11.00
CA PRO A 68 -1.93 2.44 -11.25
C PRO A 68 -3.39 2.22 -11.61
N GLY A 69 -3.64 1.63 -12.78
CA GLY A 69 -4.97 1.22 -13.21
C GLY A 69 -5.25 -0.23 -12.79
N ARG A 70 -6.10 -0.92 -13.55
CA ARG A 70 -6.33 -2.36 -13.36
C ARG A 70 -5.16 -3.21 -13.87
N SER A 71 -4.25 -2.64 -14.66
CA SER A 71 -3.09 -3.34 -15.19
C SER A 71 -1.91 -2.38 -15.42
N THR A 72 -0.71 -2.94 -15.53
CA THR A 72 0.52 -2.25 -15.92
C THR A 72 1.23 -3.03 -17.01
N VAL A 73 1.84 -2.31 -17.98
CA VAL A 73 2.72 -2.89 -18.99
C VAL A 73 4.14 -2.37 -18.77
N CYS A 74 5.13 -3.25 -18.80
CA CYS A 74 6.54 -2.88 -18.72
C CYS A 74 6.96 -2.18 -20.03
N GLY A 75 7.51 -0.98 -19.92
CA GLY A 75 7.97 -0.21 -21.09
C GLY A 75 9.21 -0.78 -21.78
N ASP A 76 9.91 -1.74 -21.16
CA ASP A 76 11.14 -2.35 -21.68
C ASP A 76 10.88 -3.73 -22.31
N CYS A 77 10.41 -4.70 -21.50
CA CYS A 77 10.16 -6.06 -21.99
C CYS A 77 8.73 -6.32 -22.50
N GLY A 78 7.80 -5.37 -22.32
CA GLY A 78 6.40 -5.53 -22.73
C GLY A 78 5.55 -6.44 -21.83
N ALA A 79 6.09 -6.99 -20.74
CA ALA A 79 5.34 -7.82 -19.80
C ALA A 79 4.11 -7.07 -19.24
N THR A 80 2.98 -7.76 -19.13
CA THR A 80 1.71 -7.21 -18.65
C THR A 80 1.32 -7.84 -17.31
N PHE A 81 0.99 -7.00 -16.33
CA PHE A 81 0.61 -7.40 -14.98
C PHE A 81 -0.79 -6.87 -14.67
N ASP A 82 -1.72 -7.75 -14.26
CA ASP A 82 -3.07 -7.36 -13.80
C ASP A 82 -3.06 -7.17 -12.27
N HIS A 83 -3.73 -6.14 -11.79
CA HIS A 83 -3.79 -5.75 -10.37
C HIS A 83 -5.16 -5.99 -9.74
N ARG A 84 -6.13 -6.60 -10.45
CA ARG A 84 -7.35 -7.09 -9.81
C ARG A 84 -6.99 -8.17 -8.79
N ARG A 85 -7.27 -7.89 -7.53
CA ARG A 85 -7.42 -8.92 -6.51
C ARG A 85 -8.89 -9.32 -6.49
N ASP A 86 -9.16 -10.59 -6.76
CA ASP A 86 -10.42 -11.22 -6.35
C ASP A 86 -10.49 -11.28 -4.81
#